data_AF-I4H0K3-F1
#
_entry.id   AF-I4H0K3-F1
#
_cell.length_a   1.000
_cell.length_b   1.000
_cell.length_c   1.000
_cell.angle_alpha   90.00
_cell.angle_beta   90.00
_cell.angle_gamma   90.00
#
_symmetry.space_group_name_H-M   'P 1'
#
loop_
_entity.id
_entity.type
_entity.pdbx_description
1 polymer ?
#
loop_
_entity_poly.entity_id
_entity_poly.type
_entity_poly.pdbx_seq_one_letter_code
_entity_poly.pdbx_strand_id
1 'polypeptide(L)' 'MVQKIAFFNHKGGVSKTTTTFNLGWMLAEKGKRVIIVDTDPQCNLTGMALTNESEDREERLQAI' A
#
# COMPACT_ATOMS: atom_id res chain seq x y z
N MET A 1 1.71 19.80 12.13
CA MET A 1 2.55 18.76 12.77
C MET A 1 2.28 17.43 12.09
N VAL A 2 3.29 16.59 11.87
CA VAL A 2 3.14 15.26 11.24
C VAL A 2 3.19 14.18 12.32
N GLN A 3 2.30 13.19 12.23
CA GLN A 3 2.28 12.00 13.09
C GLN A 3 2.97 10.84 12.36
N LYS A 4 3.84 10.09 13.04
CA LYS A 4 4.56 8.94 12.49
C LYS A 4 4.10 7.66 13.19
N ILE A 5 3.65 6.68 12.43
CA ILE A 5 3.14 5.40 12.93
C ILE A 5 3.91 4.29 12.22
N ALA A 6 4.43 3.31 12.96
CA ALA A 6 5.16 2.17 12.42
C ALA A 6 4.53 0.86 12.91
N PHE A 7 4.21 -0.04 11.98
CA PHE A 7 3.70 -1.37 12.30
C PHE A 7 4.84 -2.39 12.30
N PHE A 8 5.18 -2.91 13.47
CA PHE A 8 6.31 -3.82 13.66
C PHE A 8 5.89 -5.10 14.39
N ASN A 9 6.40 -6.24 13.93
CA ASN A 9 6.24 -7.56 14.52
C ASN A 9 7.27 -8.52 13.89
N HIS A 10 7.98 -9.28 14.72
CA HIS A 10 8.97 -10.28 14.32
C HIS A 10 8.40 -11.44 13.49
N LYS A 11 7.10 -11.73 13.60
CA LYS A 11 6.44 -12.79 12.84
C LYS A 11 5.94 -12.28 11.49
N GLY A 12 6.20 -13.01 10.41
CA GLY A 12 5.57 -12.80 9.09
C GLY A 12 4.08 -13.17 9.10
N GLY A 13 3.28 -12.63 8.17
CA GLY A 13 1.86 -13.02 8.04
C GLY A 13 0.90 -12.49 9.13
N VAL A 14 1.32 -11.48 9.89
CA VAL A 14 0.53 -10.86 10.99
C VAL A 14 -0.10 -9.51 10.58
N SER A 15 -0.40 -9.35 9.29
CA SER A 15 -1.12 -8.20 8.72
C SER A 15 -0.46 -6.82 8.79
N LYS A 16 0.83 -6.67 9.17
CA LYS A 16 1.52 -5.36 9.22
C LYS A 16 1.34 -4.52 7.95
N THR A 17 1.62 -5.11 6.80
CA THR A 17 1.56 -4.46 5.48
C THR A 17 0.12 -4.10 5.13
N THR A 18 -0.81 -5.05 5.29
CA THR A 18 -2.24 -4.87 5.04
C THR A 18 -2.85 -3.79 5.93
N THR A 19 -2.48 -3.75 7.22
CA THR A 19 -2.93 -2.71 8.15
C THR A 19 -2.34 -1.35 7.79
N THR A 20 -1.07 -1.29 7.39
CA THR A 20 -0.42 -0.04 6.94
C THR A 20 -1.15 0.55 5.73
N PHE A 21 -1.45 -0.28 4.71
CA PHE A 21 -2.18 0.13 3.51
C PHE A 21 -3.59 0.65 3.85
N ASN A 22 -4.40 -0.16 4.54
CA ASN A 22 -5.79 0.19 4.85
C ASN A 22 -5.90 1.41 5.78
N LEU A 23 -5.03 1.53 6.79
CA LEU A 23 -5.02 2.72 7.64
C LEU A 23 -4.65 3.96 6.82
N GLY A 24 -3.67 3.86 5.93
CA GLY A 24 -3.27 4.95 5.05
C GLY A 24 -4.42 5.40 4.14
N TRP A 25 -5.12 4.44 3.52
CA TRP A 25 -6.30 4.67 2.69
C TRP A 25 -7.41 5.37 3.47
N MET A 26 -7.82 4.83 4.62
CA MET A 26 -8.88 5.40 5.46
C MET A 26 -8.55 6.82 5.95
N LEU A 27 -7.29 7.11 6.26
CA LEU A 27 -6.86 8.45 6.64
C LEU A 27 -6.92 9.42 5.45
N ALA A 28 -6.55 8.97 4.26
CA ALA A 28 -6.66 9.75 3.03
C ALA A 28 -8.14 10.08 2.70
N GLU A 29 -9.04 9.10 2.80
CA GLU A 29 -10.49 9.31 2.64
C GLU A 29 -11.06 10.32 3.64
N LYS A 30 -10.46 10.44 4.83
CA LYS A 30 -10.79 11.46 5.84
C LYS A 30 -10.13 12.82 5.57
N GLY A 31 -9.62 13.06 4.35
CA GLY A 31 -9.02 14.31 3.92
C GLY A 31 -7.63 14.58 4.51
N LYS A 32 -6.93 13.56 5.03
CA LYS A 32 -5.57 13.72 5.54
C LYS A 32 -4.57 13.53 4.40
N ARG A 33 -3.50 14.33 4.41
CA ARG A 33 -2.32 14.05 3.60
C ARG A 33 -1.53 12.92 4.26
N VAL A 34 -1.43 11.80 3.57
CA VAL A 34 -0.80 10.57 4.09
C VAL A 34 0.37 10.21 3.19
N ILE A 35 1.46 9.76 3.82
CA ILE A 35 2.58 9.11 3.15
C ILE A 35 2.68 7.71 3.76
N ILE A 36 2.65 6.69 2.91
CA ILE A 36 3.00 5.32 3.27
C ILE A 36 4.42 5.03 2.79
N VAL A 37 5.22 4.34 3.61
CA VAL A 37 6.62 4.03 3.31
C VAL A 37 6.80 2.53 3.42
N ASP A 38 7.29 1.90 2.35
CA ASP A 38 7.72 0.51 2.37
C ASP A 38 9.20 0.43 2.72
N THR A 39 9.53 -0.32 3.75
CA THR A 39 10.91 -0.60 4.17
C THR A 39 11.19 -2.10 4.21
N ASP A 40 10.25 -2.93 3.73
CA ASP A 40 10.40 -4.38 3.67
C ASP A 40 11.00 -4.76 2.30
N PRO A 41 12.13 -5.50 2.25
CA PRO A 41 12.72 -5.97 0.99
C PRO A 41 11.78 -6.80 0.11
N GLN A 42 10.69 -7.34 0.66
CA GLN A 42 9.68 -8.09 -0.11
C GLN A 42 8.73 -7.17 -0.90
N CYS A 43 8.75 -5.85 -0.67
CA CYS A 43 7.99 -4.86 -1.43
C CYS A 43 6.47 -5.08 -1.45
N ASN A 44 5.92 -5.78 -0.45
CA ASN A 44 4.50 -6.13 -0.41
C ASN A 44 3.60 -4.89 -0.31
N LEU A 45 4.04 -3.81 0.35
CA LEU A 45 3.24 -2.58 0.45
C LEU A 45 3.26 -1.85 -0.88
N THR A 46 4.43 -1.76 -1.52
CA THR A 46 4.57 -1.16 -2.85
C THR A 46 3.69 -1.87 -3.87
N GLY A 47 3.72 -3.20 -3.92
CA GLY A 47 2.90 -3.98 -4.86
C GLY A 47 1.39 -3.86 -4.60
N MET A 48 0.97 -3.67 -3.34
CA MET A 48 -0.45 -3.40 -3.05
C MET A 48 -0.87 -1.97 -3.41
N ALA A 49 0.03 -1.00 -3.29
CA ALA A 49 -0.30 0.42 -3.45
C ALA A 49 -0.22 0.91 -4.90
N LEU A 50 0.52 0.23 -5.76
CA LEU A 50 0.72 0.58 -7.15
C LEU A 50 0.08 -0.49 -8.03
N THR A 51 -0.79 -0.08 -8.96
CA THR A 51 -1.23 -0.96 -10.05
C THR A 51 -0.10 -1.15 -11.05
N ASN A 52 0.09 -2.37 -11.53
CA ASN A 52 0.99 -2.64 -12.64
C ASN A 52 0.37 -2.07 -13.93
N GLU A 53 0.89 -0.95 -14.42
CA GLU A 53 0.45 -0.36 -15.69
C GLU A 53 0.53 -1.33 -16.89
N SER A 54 1.36 -2.38 -16.80
CA SER A 54 1.46 -3.43 -17.82
C SER A 54 0.24 -4.35 -17.85
N GLU A 55 -0.29 -4.74 -16.69
CA GLU A 55 -1.44 -5.64 -16.58
C GLU A 55 -2.73 -4.92 -17.01
N ASP A 56 -2.92 -3.67 -16.56
CA ASP A 56 -4.02 -2.80 -16.99
C ASP A 56 -3.98 -2.49 -18.50
N ARG A 57 -2.79 -2.41 -19.10
CA ARG A 57 -2.64 -2.16 -20.54
C ARG A 57 -3.04 -3.38 -21.36
N GLU A 58 -2.62 -4.58 -20.95
CA GLU A 58 -3.01 -5.83 -21.63
C GLU A 58 -4.52 -6.08 -21.52
N GLU A 59 -5.12 -5.87 -20.35
CA GLU A 59 -6.58 -5.97 -20.18
C GLU A 59 -7.33 -4.96 -21.06
N ARG A 60 -6.86 -3.71 -21.14
CA ARG A 60 -7.43 -2.70 -22.05
C ARG A 60 -7.28 -3.06 -23.52
N LEU A 61 -6.16 -3.65 -23.93
CA LEU A 61 -5.93 -4.07 -25.32
C LEU A 61 -6.78 -5.29 -25.72
N GLN A 62 -7.07 -6.19 -24.78
CA GLN A 62 -7.96 -7.34 -25.01
C GLN A 62 -9.46 -6.98 -24.99
N ALA A 63 -9.81 -5.81 -24.48
CA ALA A 63 -11.19 -5.32 -24.39
C ALA A 63 -11.66 -4.48 -25.60
N ILE A 64 -10.83 -4.34 -26.64
CA ILE A 64 -11.12 -3.66 -27.91
C ILE A 64 -11.27 -4.71 -29.01
#